data_AF-R0JZP4-F1
#
_entry.id   AF-R0JZP4-F1
#
_cell.length_a   1.000
_cell.length_b   1.000
_cell.length_c   1.000
_cell.angle_alpha   90.00
_cell.angle_beta   90.00
_cell.angle_gamma   90.00
#
_symmetry.space_group_name_H-M   'P 1'
#
loop_
_entity.id
_entity.type
_entity.pdbx_description
1 polymer ?
#
loop_
_entity_poly.entity_id
_entity_poly.type
_entity_poly.pdbx_seq_one_letter_code
_entity_poly.pdbx_strand_id
1 'polypeptide(L)'
;MSPAWRIASPYCLALAPHINTPDPVWYVGCKTLDGEDKQFYAQTYFDINYPGLAQWTKSFPNAARSCFVTFGQNLSYFACAPGRGSIWAGIHPEFENKLRTSHDTPVCVSLGVQNAWFAMYPDRRLTWNFYGHYETLNKILMEAAPGAITYLAISPYHKDHFFVAFHDGSVKYNFQGGPPQWTSLMNEVFALWDAQRAQQQVNILPSFQPPVPQYTHAHAQKPQGQVHLQPQIVHIAGTPPSKMAFHGSNPPAPGAGQILTQQPLQNTVRNASLPSKAPYHSISQMPVELPGDMVPPPSRPVTVQLADHPAKRQSFLSKLF
;
A
#
# COMPACT_ATOMS: atom_id res chain seq x y z
N MET A 1 -11.79 -19.93 13.84
CA MET A 1 -12.21 -18.50 13.81
C MET A 1 -13.72 -18.46 13.79
N SER A 2 -14.36 -17.66 14.64
CA SER A 2 -15.81 -17.43 14.54
C SER A 2 -16.15 -16.74 13.22
N PRO A 3 -17.37 -16.92 12.66
CA PRO A 3 -17.77 -16.30 11.39
C PRO A 3 -17.64 -14.77 11.37
N ALA A 4 -17.78 -14.13 12.54
CA ALA A 4 -17.66 -12.68 12.77
C ALA A 4 -16.27 -12.10 12.45
N TRP A 5 -15.21 -12.92 12.47
CA TRP A 5 -13.83 -12.44 12.24
C TRP A 5 -13.36 -12.60 10.80
N ARG A 6 -14.28 -12.93 9.90
CA ARG A 6 -13.97 -12.98 8.47
C ARG A 6 -13.67 -11.57 7.96
N ILE A 7 -12.63 -11.48 7.15
CA ILE A 7 -12.21 -10.24 6.51
C ILE A 7 -13.21 -9.91 5.39
N ALA A 8 -13.82 -8.73 5.46
CA ALA A 8 -14.63 -8.18 4.37
C ALA A 8 -13.76 -7.45 3.36
N SER A 9 -12.84 -6.61 3.85
CA SER A 9 -11.92 -5.84 3.01
C SER A 9 -10.60 -5.61 3.74
N PRO A 10 -9.45 -6.06 3.19
CA PRO A 10 -8.16 -5.67 3.72
C PRO A 10 -7.86 -4.21 3.39
N TYR A 11 -7.21 -3.51 4.32
CA TYR A 11 -6.60 -2.19 4.13
C TYR A 11 -5.10 -2.31 3.90
N CYS A 12 -4.45 -3.18 4.67
CA CYS A 12 -3.04 -3.50 4.56
C CYS A 12 -2.85 -4.98 4.90
N LEU A 13 -2.07 -5.69 4.09
CA LEU A 13 -1.63 -7.06 4.33
C LEU A 13 -0.11 -7.07 4.16
N ALA A 14 0.61 -7.55 5.16
CA ALA A 14 2.06 -7.66 5.12
C ALA A 14 2.50 -9.01 5.70
N LEU A 15 3.37 -9.71 4.96
CA LEU A 15 3.92 -11.00 5.35
C LEU A 15 5.42 -10.83 5.56
N ALA A 16 5.88 -11.04 6.78
CA ALA A 16 7.29 -10.94 7.12
C ALA A 16 8.05 -12.22 6.74
N PRO A 17 9.35 -12.11 6.44
CA PRO A 17 10.21 -13.28 6.27
C PRO A 17 10.15 -14.25 7.42
N HIS A 18 10.00 -15.51 7.07
CA HIS A 18 10.09 -16.61 8.02
C HIS A 18 11.51 -16.69 8.55
N ILE A 19 11.67 -16.45 9.85
CA ILE A 19 12.97 -16.46 10.53
C ILE A 19 12.85 -17.43 11.68
N ASN A 20 13.30 -18.67 11.48
CA ASN A 20 13.46 -19.73 12.51
C ASN A 20 12.30 -19.81 13.53
N THR A 21 11.08 -19.52 13.09
CA THR A 21 9.87 -19.48 13.92
C THR A 21 8.95 -20.57 13.42
N PRO A 22 8.15 -21.25 14.25
CA PRO A 22 7.22 -22.25 13.76
C PRO A 22 6.08 -21.63 12.93
N ASP A 23 5.73 -20.37 13.21
CA ASP A 23 4.63 -19.66 12.54
C ASP A 23 5.14 -18.48 11.69
N PRO A 24 4.52 -18.23 10.51
CA PRO A 24 4.82 -17.04 9.74
C PRO A 24 4.42 -15.78 10.52
N VAL A 25 5.25 -14.74 10.48
CA VAL A 25 4.90 -13.44 11.03
C VAL A 25 4.13 -12.66 9.97
N TRP A 26 2.95 -12.18 10.32
CA TRP A 26 2.06 -11.47 9.42
C TRP A 26 1.32 -10.35 10.14
N TYR A 27 0.85 -9.38 9.35
CA TYR A 27 0.08 -8.23 9.79
C TYR A 27 -1.07 -7.99 8.81
N VAL A 28 -2.26 -7.74 9.35
CA VAL A 28 -3.45 -7.37 8.60
C VAL A 28 -4.17 -6.23 9.31
N GLY A 29 -4.32 -5.10 8.61
CA GLY A 29 -5.35 -4.11 8.93
C GLY A 29 -6.53 -4.33 7.99
N CYS A 30 -7.76 -4.46 8.51
CA CYS A 30 -8.93 -4.78 7.69
C CYS A 30 -10.25 -4.30 8.29
N LYS A 31 -11.30 -4.34 7.48
CA LYS A 31 -12.68 -4.33 7.91
C LYS A 31 -13.22 -5.76 7.94
N THR A 32 -13.86 -6.12 9.03
CA THR A 32 -14.55 -7.41 9.21
C THR A 32 -15.93 -7.42 8.55
N LEU A 33 -16.55 -8.59 8.40
CA LEU A 33 -17.92 -8.72 7.89
C LEU A 33 -18.95 -7.96 8.73
N ASP A 34 -18.72 -7.82 10.03
CA ASP A 34 -19.57 -7.04 10.94
C ASP A 34 -19.33 -5.52 10.82
N GLY A 35 -18.45 -5.09 9.92
CA GLY A 35 -18.14 -3.69 9.66
C GLY A 35 -17.10 -3.07 10.60
N GLU A 36 -16.58 -3.84 11.58
CA GLU A 36 -15.57 -3.37 12.52
C GLU A 36 -14.18 -3.32 11.87
N ASP A 37 -13.43 -2.25 12.14
CA ASP A 37 -12.03 -2.11 11.75
C ASP A 37 -11.15 -2.86 12.75
N LYS A 38 -10.44 -3.90 12.27
CA LYS A 38 -9.57 -4.75 13.10
C LYS A 38 -8.16 -4.85 12.56
N GLN A 39 -7.24 -4.96 13.51
CA GLN A 39 -5.85 -5.27 13.27
C GLN A 39 -5.59 -6.68 13.80
N PHE A 40 -5.09 -7.54 12.94
CA PHE A 40 -4.70 -8.91 13.25
C PHE A 40 -3.21 -9.07 12.96
N TYR A 41 -2.50 -9.78 13.83
CA TYR A 41 -1.11 -10.15 13.62
C TYR A 41 -0.80 -11.41 14.42
N ALA A 42 0.32 -12.08 14.07
CA ALA A 42 0.81 -13.24 14.80
C ALA A 42 1.29 -12.84 16.21
N GLN A 43 0.37 -12.70 17.17
CA GLN A 43 0.59 -11.99 18.45
C GLN A 43 1.88 -12.39 19.18
N THR A 44 2.15 -13.69 19.32
CA THR A 44 3.36 -14.20 20.00
C THR A 44 4.64 -13.75 19.29
N TYR A 45 4.72 -13.92 17.97
CA TYR A 45 5.97 -13.69 17.24
C TYR A 45 6.12 -12.25 16.76
N PHE A 46 5.03 -11.55 16.49
CA PHE A 46 5.04 -10.17 16.05
C PHE A 46 5.57 -9.23 17.14
N ASP A 47 5.04 -9.36 18.36
CA ASP A 47 5.45 -8.52 19.48
C ASP A 47 6.91 -8.80 19.90
N ILE A 48 7.38 -10.05 19.75
CA ILE A 48 8.76 -10.45 20.06
C ILE A 48 9.75 -9.95 18.99
N ASN A 49 9.44 -10.17 17.70
CA ASN A 49 10.38 -9.87 16.61
C ASN A 49 10.34 -8.39 16.20
N TYR A 50 9.22 -7.70 16.44
CA TYR A 50 9.01 -6.30 16.01
C TYR A 50 8.44 -5.43 17.15
N PRO A 51 9.08 -5.35 18.32
CA PRO A 51 8.52 -4.68 19.50
C PRO A 51 8.23 -3.19 19.25
N GLY A 52 9.11 -2.49 18.52
CA GLY A 52 8.90 -1.09 18.17
C GLY A 52 7.70 -0.87 17.24
N LEU A 53 7.53 -1.73 16.24
CA LEU A 53 6.36 -1.69 15.34
C LEU A 53 5.07 -2.03 16.09
N ALA A 54 5.08 -3.04 16.95
CA ALA A 54 3.97 -3.41 17.79
C ALA A 54 3.53 -2.27 18.72
N GLN A 55 4.49 -1.64 19.41
CA GLN A 55 4.20 -0.49 20.26
C GLN A 55 3.63 0.69 19.44
N TRP A 56 4.24 0.98 18.29
CA TRP A 56 3.82 2.10 17.44
C TRP A 56 2.41 1.90 16.90
N THR A 57 2.08 0.71 16.38
CA THR A 57 0.74 0.39 15.88
C THR A 57 -0.35 0.43 16.95
N LYS A 58 0.00 0.15 18.22
CA LYS A 58 -0.90 0.25 19.39
C LYS A 58 -1.05 1.68 19.93
N SER A 59 -0.22 2.63 19.49
CA SER A 59 -0.13 3.96 20.10
C SER A 59 -1.20 4.97 19.62
N PHE A 60 -2.00 4.63 18.61
CA PHE A 60 -3.04 5.52 18.09
C PHE A 60 -4.32 4.78 17.68
N PRO A 61 -5.50 5.44 17.79
CA PRO A 61 -6.75 4.87 17.32
C PRO A 61 -6.76 4.74 15.79
N ASN A 62 -7.57 3.80 15.28
CA ASN A 62 -7.76 3.54 13.85
C ASN A 62 -6.52 3.04 13.10
N ALA A 63 -5.52 2.50 13.80
CA ALA A 63 -4.32 1.93 13.17
C ALA A 63 -4.64 0.86 12.12
N ALA A 64 -5.68 0.06 12.32
CA ALA A 64 -6.15 -0.93 11.35
C ALA A 64 -6.37 -0.35 9.95
N ARG A 65 -6.85 0.91 9.83
CA ARG A 65 -7.18 1.55 8.56
C ARG A 65 -6.08 2.44 8.02
N SER A 66 -5.32 3.08 8.91
CA SER A 66 -4.36 4.12 8.54
C SER A 66 -2.93 3.62 8.44
N CYS A 67 -2.61 2.46 9.04
CA CYS A 67 -1.26 1.93 9.07
C CYS A 67 -0.95 1.10 7.83
N PHE A 68 0.04 1.53 7.07
CA PHE A 68 0.71 0.74 6.05
C PHE A 68 1.98 0.12 6.64
N VAL A 69 2.17 -1.18 6.46
CA VAL A 69 3.33 -1.93 6.93
C VAL A 69 3.95 -2.69 5.76
N THR A 70 5.27 -2.71 5.69
CA THR A 70 6.02 -3.55 4.75
C THR A 70 7.18 -4.21 5.49
N PHE A 71 7.47 -5.46 5.12
CA PHE A 71 8.56 -6.24 5.70
C PHE A 71 9.60 -6.54 4.64
N GLY A 72 10.88 -6.49 5.04
CA GLY A 72 12.01 -6.91 4.25
C GLY A 72 12.80 -8.01 4.94
N GLN A 73 13.94 -8.36 4.36
CA GLN A 73 14.86 -9.37 4.91
C GLN A 73 15.43 -8.94 6.28
N ASN A 74 15.94 -9.89 7.05
CA ASN A 74 16.68 -9.63 8.29
C ASN A 74 15.93 -8.78 9.33
N LEU A 75 14.64 -9.07 9.55
CA LEU A 75 13.75 -8.30 10.45
C LEU A 75 13.61 -6.82 10.08
N SER A 76 13.93 -6.44 8.84
CA SER A 76 13.72 -5.08 8.40
C SER A 76 12.23 -4.81 8.17
N TYR A 77 11.82 -3.57 8.46
CA TYR A 77 10.46 -3.12 8.21
C TYR A 77 10.41 -1.62 8.00
N PHE A 78 9.34 -1.19 7.34
CA PHE A 78 8.89 0.20 7.31
C PHE A 78 7.39 0.23 7.57
N ALA A 79 6.94 1.20 8.35
CA ALA A 79 5.53 1.48 8.54
C ALA A 79 5.26 2.98 8.54
N CYS A 80 4.10 3.36 8.02
CA CYS A 80 3.65 4.75 8.04
C CYS A 80 2.14 4.84 8.26
N ALA A 81 1.71 5.99 8.78
CA ALA A 81 0.30 6.32 8.90
C ALA A 81 0.09 7.83 8.68
N PRO A 82 -0.91 8.23 7.87
CA PRO A 82 -1.21 9.64 7.64
C PRO A 82 -1.39 10.42 8.95
N GLY A 83 -0.65 11.53 9.10
CA GLY A 83 -0.67 12.37 10.30
C GLY A 83 0.02 11.78 11.54
N ARG A 84 0.64 10.59 11.44
CA ARG A 84 1.40 9.93 12.53
C ARG A 84 2.88 9.73 12.21
N GLY A 85 3.29 10.03 10.98
CA GLY A 85 4.66 9.85 10.51
C GLY A 85 4.97 8.41 10.12
N SER A 86 6.23 8.02 10.25
CA SER A 86 6.73 6.68 9.93
C SER A 86 7.69 6.14 11.00
N ILE A 87 7.82 4.83 11.02
CA ILE A 87 8.79 4.08 11.82
C ILE A 87 9.44 3.02 10.94
N TRP A 88 10.72 2.74 11.17
CA TRP A 88 11.46 1.72 10.43
C TRP A 88 12.54 1.10 11.30
N ALA A 89 12.98 -0.10 10.93
CA ALA A 89 14.20 -0.71 11.46
C ALA A 89 14.84 -1.60 10.39
N GLY A 90 16.16 -1.76 10.45
CA GLY A 90 16.91 -2.69 9.60
C GLY A 90 16.93 -2.37 8.10
N ILE A 91 16.43 -1.21 7.68
CA ILE A 91 16.46 -0.78 6.28
C ILE A 91 17.86 -0.33 5.85
N HIS A 92 18.11 -0.30 4.54
CA HIS A 92 19.40 0.12 4.00
C HIS A 92 19.73 1.59 4.35
N PRO A 93 20.99 1.92 4.71
CA PRO A 93 21.37 3.29 5.10
C PRO A 93 21.08 4.36 4.05
N GLU A 94 21.22 4.03 2.76
CA GLU A 94 20.88 4.96 1.68
C GLU A 94 19.39 5.32 1.70
N PHE A 95 18.53 4.32 1.92
CA PHE A 95 17.08 4.54 2.00
C PHE A 95 16.72 5.30 3.27
N GLU A 96 17.32 4.94 4.41
CA GLU A 96 17.14 5.67 5.66
C GLU A 96 17.51 7.15 5.53
N ASN A 97 18.64 7.46 4.88
CA ASN A 97 19.04 8.83 4.63
C ASN A 97 17.99 9.57 3.76
N LYS A 98 17.43 8.92 2.73
CA LYS A 98 16.33 9.49 1.94
C LYS A 98 15.07 9.74 2.76
N LEU A 99 14.70 8.82 3.66
CA LEU A 99 13.56 9.01 4.56
C LEU A 99 13.75 10.19 5.51
N ARG A 100 14.96 10.34 6.08
CA ARG A 100 15.27 11.42 7.03
C ARG A 100 15.38 12.80 6.36
N THR A 101 15.81 12.85 5.10
CA THR A 101 15.98 14.10 4.35
C THR A 101 14.74 14.52 3.58
N SER A 102 13.81 13.59 3.33
CA SER A 102 12.52 13.90 2.71
C SER A 102 11.61 14.66 3.67
N HIS A 103 10.95 15.69 3.14
CA HIS A 103 9.91 16.42 3.87
C HIS A 103 8.63 15.58 4.01
N ASP A 104 8.35 14.73 3.02
CA ASP A 104 7.15 13.89 2.97
C ASP A 104 7.44 12.45 3.39
N THR A 105 6.46 11.83 4.04
CA THR A 105 6.48 10.39 4.35
C THR A 105 6.01 9.59 3.13
N PRO A 106 6.75 8.57 2.67
CA PRO A 106 6.27 7.68 1.62
C PRO A 106 4.93 7.02 1.97
N VAL A 107 4.07 6.88 0.96
CA VAL A 107 2.75 6.23 1.09
C VAL A 107 2.76 4.76 0.66
N CYS A 108 3.79 4.34 -0.06
CA CYS A 108 4.02 2.95 -0.43
C CYS A 108 5.53 2.68 -0.43
N VAL A 109 5.95 1.66 0.31
CA VAL A 109 7.34 1.22 0.41
C VAL A 109 7.39 -0.28 0.23
N SER A 110 8.41 -0.73 -0.50
CA SER A 110 8.66 -2.15 -0.71
C SER A 110 10.13 -2.46 -0.48
N LEU A 111 10.39 -3.51 0.29
CA LEU A 111 11.71 -3.95 0.71
C LEU A 111 11.98 -5.33 0.10
N GLY A 112 13.02 -5.42 -0.72
CA GLY A 112 13.35 -6.59 -1.51
C GLY A 112 14.59 -7.34 -1.01
N VAL A 113 15.09 -8.22 -1.87
CA VAL A 113 16.33 -8.95 -1.62
C VAL A 113 17.55 -8.02 -1.64
N GLN A 114 18.60 -8.37 -0.91
CA GLN A 114 19.90 -7.70 -0.96
C GLN A 114 19.79 -6.18 -0.82
N ASN A 115 18.98 -5.75 0.15
CA ASN A 115 18.73 -4.35 0.48
C ASN A 115 18.02 -3.54 -0.63
N ALA A 116 17.50 -4.16 -1.68
CA ALA A 116 16.69 -3.48 -2.68
C ALA A 116 15.49 -2.78 -2.04
N TRP A 117 15.19 -1.56 -2.47
CA TRP A 117 14.08 -0.79 -1.91
C TRP A 117 13.40 0.08 -2.98
N PHE A 118 12.11 0.33 -2.75
CA PHE A 118 11.28 1.26 -3.51
C PHE A 118 10.46 2.10 -2.54
N ALA A 119 10.25 3.38 -2.87
CA ALA A 119 9.36 4.28 -2.17
C ALA A 119 8.60 5.18 -3.15
N MET A 120 7.30 5.32 -2.91
CA MET A 120 6.40 6.27 -3.59
C MET A 120 5.87 7.28 -2.57
N TYR A 121 5.94 8.56 -2.92
CA TYR A 121 5.49 9.68 -2.10
C TYR A 121 4.05 10.13 -2.47
N PRO A 122 3.39 10.95 -1.63
CA PRO A 122 2.01 11.40 -1.88
C PRO A 122 1.84 12.13 -3.23
N ASP A 123 2.86 12.84 -3.68
CA ASP A 123 2.96 13.55 -4.96
C ASP A 123 3.21 12.63 -6.17
N ARG A 124 3.20 11.31 -5.97
CA ARG A 124 3.55 10.27 -6.95
C ARG A 124 5.00 10.29 -7.42
N ARG A 125 5.88 11.03 -6.76
CA ARG A 125 7.32 10.90 -6.98
C ARG A 125 7.77 9.51 -6.54
N LEU A 126 8.63 8.92 -7.36
CA LEU A 126 9.18 7.58 -7.14
C LEU A 126 10.67 7.70 -6.84
N THR A 127 11.13 6.91 -5.88
CA THR A 127 12.56 6.72 -5.61
C THR A 127 12.82 5.25 -5.36
N TRP A 128 13.86 4.68 -5.95
CA TRP A 128 14.20 3.28 -5.77
C TRP A 128 15.70 3.06 -5.98
N ASN A 129 16.19 1.96 -5.42
CA ASN A 129 17.48 1.38 -5.77
C ASN A 129 17.38 -0.12 -5.58
N PHE A 130 17.59 -0.87 -6.65
CA PHE A 130 17.47 -2.33 -6.63
C PHE A 130 18.82 -3.05 -6.58
N TYR A 131 19.95 -2.32 -6.53
CA TYR A 131 21.31 -2.89 -6.43
C TYR A 131 21.60 -4.02 -7.42
N GLY A 132 21.11 -3.89 -8.67
CA GLY A 132 21.30 -4.90 -9.72
C GLY A 132 20.29 -6.06 -9.69
N HIS A 133 19.26 -5.99 -8.85
CA HIS A 133 18.13 -6.92 -8.86
C HIS A 133 16.90 -6.30 -9.54
N TYR A 134 15.86 -7.11 -9.76
CA TYR A 134 14.60 -6.69 -10.37
C TYR A 134 14.80 -5.92 -11.68
N GLU A 135 15.71 -6.37 -12.55
CA GLU A 135 16.11 -5.62 -13.76
C GLU A 135 14.93 -5.28 -14.67
N THR A 136 14.01 -6.25 -14.86
CA THR A 136 12.77 -6.04 -15.63
C THR A 136 11.91 -4.95 -15.01
N LEU A 137 11.77 -4.94 -13.68
CA LEU A 137 11.04 -3.88 -12.98
C LEU A 137 11.74 -2.53 -13.13
N ASN A 138 13.07 -2.49 -13.04
CA ASN A 138 13.83 -1.25 -13.22
C ASN A 138 13.56 -0.64 -14.60
N LYS A 139 13.54 -1.45 -15.66
CA LYS A 139 13.18 -1.00 -17.03
C LYS A 139 11.76 -0.44 -17.06
N ILE A 140 10.79 -1.17 -16.49
CA ILE A 140 9.40 -0.71 -16.39
C ILE A 140 9.31 0.65 -15.68
N LEU A 141 10.04 0.85 -14.58
CA LEU A 141 10.04 2.12 -13.83
C LEU A 141 10.67 3.28 -14.61
N MET A 142 11.70 3.01 -15.40
CA MET A 142 12.35 4.03 -16.24
C MET A 142 11.49 4.44 -17.44
N GLU A 143 10.68 3.53 -17.97
CA GLU A 143 9.80 3.76 -19.13
C GLU A 143 8.42 4.29 -18.74
N ALA A 144 8.01 4.11 -17.48
CA ALA A 144 6.70 4.55 -17.00
C ALA A 144 6.55 6.08 -17.05
N ALA A 145 5.38 6.53 -17.50
CA ALA A 145 5.05 7.95 -17.46
C ALA A 145 5.00 8.46 -16.00
N PRO A 146 5.38 9.74 -15.74
CA PRO A 146 5.30 10.32 -14.41
C PRO A 146 3.90 10.17 -13.80
N GLY A 147 3.83 9.64 -12.57
CA GLY A 147 2.58 9.44 -11.86
C GLY A 147 1.72 8.26 -12.34
N ALA A 148 2.20 7.46 -13.31
CA ALA A 148 1.46 6.31 -13.82
C ALA A 148 1.35 5.16 -12.81
N ILE A 149 2.26 5.05 -11.83
CA ILE A 149 2.28 3.93 -10.89
C ILE A 149 1.41 4.25 -9.67
N THR A 150 0.53 3.32 -9.33
CA THR A 150 -0.38 3.44 -8.18
C THR A 150 0.02 2.54 -7.03
N TYR A 151 0.68 1.41 -7.30
CA TYR A 151 1.15 0.47 -6.30
C TYR A 151 2.31 -0.37 -6.85
N LEU A 152 3.26 -0.73 -5.98
CA LEU A 152 4.37 -1.60 -6.33
C LEU A 152 4.80 -2.45 -5.14
N ALA A 153 4.93 -3.76 -5.34
CA ALA A 153 5.46 -4.71 -4.39
C ALA A 153 6.63 -5.50 -5.02
N ILE A 154 7.71 -5.68 -4.25
CA ILE A 154 8.82 -6.56 -4.60
C ILE A 154 8.95 -7.67 -3.56
N SER A 155 9.33 -8.86 -3.99
CA SER A 155 9.48 -10.01 -3.10
C SER A 155 10.78 -9.93 -2.32
N PRO A 156 10.78 -10.01 -0.97
CA PRO A 156 12.00 -10.11 -0.19
C PRO A 156 12.67 -11.50 -0.28
N TYR A 157 12.12 -12.43 -1.08
CA TYR A 157 12.61 -13.81 -1.21
C TYR A 157 13.19 -14.13 -2.58
N HIS A 158 12.86 -13.33 -3.60
CA HIS A 158 13.24 -13.61 -4.96
C HIS A 158 13.61 -12.33 -5.70
N LYS A 159 14.77 -12.35 -6.35
CA LYS A 159 15.41 -11.20 -7.00
C LYS A 159 14.68 -10.68 -8.25
N ASP A 160 13.77 -11.47 -8.79
CA ASP A 160 13.00 -11.13 -10.00
C ASP A 160 11.50 -11.00 -9.76
N HIS A 161 11.01 -11.29 -8.54
CA HIS A 161 9.57 -11.31 -8.29
C HIS A 161 9.04 -9.94 -7.92
N PHE A 162 8.08 -9.45 -8.69
CA PHE A 162 7.45 -8.15 -8.46
C PHE A 162 6.00 -8.14 -8.92
N PHE A 163 5.28 -7.14 -8.43
CA PHE A 163 3.95 -6.75 -8.88
C PHE A 163 3.88 -5.22 -8.95
N VAL A 164 3.41 -4.66 -10.05
CA VAL A 164 3.19 -3.23 -10.21
C VAL A 164 1.81 -3.00 -10.83
N ALA A 165 1.08 -2.05 -10.27
CA ALA A 165 -0.21 -1.58 -10.77
C ALA A 165 -0.10 -0.14 -11.23
N PHE A 166 -0.80 0.16 -12.31
CA PHE A 166 -0.80 1.46 -12.96
C PHE A 166 -2.14 2.18 -12.78
N HIS A 167 -2.15 3.48 -13.05
CA HIS A 167 -3.30 4.37 -12.90
C HIS A 167 -4.39 4.09 -13.95
N ASP A 168 -4.01 3.58 -15.12
CA ASP A 168 -4.93 3.11 -16.15
C ASP A 168 -5.59 1.75 -15.80
N GLY A 169 -5.27 1.19 -14.62
CA GLY A 169 -5.76 -0.10 -14.16
C GLY A 169 -5.06 -1.29 -14.79
N SER A 170 -4.02 -1.08 -15.60
CA SER A 170 -3.15 -2.18 -16.04
C SER A 170 -2.23 -2.63 -14.91
N VAL A 171 -1.71 -3.85 -15.05
CA VAL A 171 -0.79 -4.47 -14.09
C VAL A 171 0.33 -5.18 -14.84
N LYS A 172 1.53 -5.18 -14.25
CA LYS A 172 2.67 -6.00 -14.71
C LYS A 172 3.23 -6.77 -13.52
N TYR A 173 3.63 -8.01 -13.72
CA TYR A 173 4.17 -8.85 -12.67
C TYR A 173 5.16 -9.87 -13.23
N ASN A 174 6.03 -10.38 -12.37
CA ASN A 174 6.87 -11.54 -12.66
C ASN A 174 6.87 -12.45 -11.44
N PHE A 175 6.41 -13.68 -11.61
CA PHE A 175 6.47 -14.73 -10.59
C PHE A 175 7.12 -16.02 -11.13
N GLN A 176 7.94 -15.91 -12.19
CA GLN A 176 8.62 -17.05 -12.79
C GLN A 176 9.47 -17.80 -11.75
N GLY A 177 9.38 -19.13 -11.74
CA GLY A 177 10.03 -19.96 -10.72
C GLY A 177 9.26 -20.06 -9.40
N GLY A 178 8.15 -19.32 -9.25
CA GLY A 178 7.19 -19.54 -8.18
C GLY A 178 6.31 -20.78 -8.41
N PRO A 179 5.50 -21.17 -7.41
CA PRO A 179 4.52 -22.24 -7.54
C PRO A 179 3.59 -22.02 -8.76
N PRO A 180 3.37 -23.03 -9.63
CA PRO A 180 2.53 -22.88 -10.84
C PRO A 180 1.12 -22.38 -10.58
N GLN A 181 0.58 -22.70 -9.39
CA GLN A 181 -0.72 -22.23 -8.92
C GLN A 181 -0.81 -20.71 -8.76
N TRP A 182 0.31 -20.00 -8.51
CA TRP A 182 0.30 -18.54 -8.40
C TRP A 182 -0.08 -17.89 -9.73
N THR A 183 0.52 -18.33 -10.83
CA THR A 183 0.17 -17.83 -12.17
C THR A 183 -1.29 -18.12 -12.49
N SER A 184 -1.77 -19.30 -12.15
CA SER A 184 -3.17 -19.70 -12.40
C SER A 184 -4.17 -18.82 -11.64
N LEU A 185 -3.92 -18.60 -10.34
CA LEU A 185 -4.76 -17.74 -9.50
C LEU A 185 -4.73 -16.28 -9.95
N MET A 186 -3.57 -15.76 -10.33
CA MET A 186 -3.45 -14.39 -10.84
C MET A 186 -4.23 -14.22 -12.14
N ASN A 187 -4.11 -15.17 -13.07
CA ASN A 187 -4.87 -15.15 -14.31
C ASN A 187 -6.39 -15.17 -14.06
N GLU A 188 -6.86 -15.96 -13.09
CA GLU A 188 -8.27 -16.00 -12.70
C GLU A 188 -8.75 -14.64 -12.16
N VAL A 189 -7.99 -14.05 -11.23
CA VAL A 189 -8.32 -12.72 -10.67
C VAL A 189 -8.34 -11.65 -11.75
N PHE A 190 -7.40 -11.67 -12.69
CA PHE A 190 -7.38 -10.72 -13.80
C PHE A 190 -8.51 -10.94 -14.79
N ALA A 191 -8.87 -12.19 -15.11
CA ALA A 191 -10.03 -12.48 -15.94
C ALA A 191 -11.33 -11.97 -15.31
N LEU A 192 -11.48 -12.11 -13.98
CA LEU A 192 -12.61 -11.55 -13.23
C LEU A 192 -12.62 -10.01 -13.27
N TRP A 193 -11.46 -9.39 -13.10
CA TRP A 193 -11.33 -7.93 -13.18
C TRP A 193 -11.68 -7.43 -14.59
N ASP A 194 -11.15 -8.06 -15.63
CA ASP A 194 -11.45 -7.73 -17.03
C ASP A 194 -12.93 -7.85 -17.35
N ALA A 195 -13.57 -8.94 -16.90
CA ALA A 195 -15.02 -9.13 -17.04
C ALA A 195 -15.80 -8.02 -16.32
N GLN A 196 -15.40 -7.63 -15.12
CA GLN A 196 -16.04 -6.55 -14.37
C GLN A 196 -15.88 -5.18 -15.08
N ARG A 197 -14.71 -4.90 -15.67
CA ARG A 197 -14.49 -3.67 -16.46
C ARG A 197 -15.37 -3.63 -17.70
N ALA A 198 -15.49 -4.75 -18.41
CA ALA A 198 -16.36 -4.84 -19.58
C ALA A 198 -17.83 -4.57 -19.22
N GLN A 199 -18.31 -5.11 -18.09
CA GLN A 199 -19.67 -4.84 -17.61
C GLN A 199 -19.90 -3.37 -17.24
N GLN A 200 -18.92 -2.71 -16.65
CA GLN A 200 -19.03 -1.28 -16.30
C GLN A 200 -19.06 -0.38 -17.53
N GLN A 201 -18.37 -0.73 -18.63
CA GLN A 201 -18.40 0.05 -19.87
C GLN A 201 -19.75 -0.02 -20.60
N VAL A 202 -20.47 -1.16 -20.53
CA VAL A 202 -21.77 -1.33 -21.20
C VAL A 202 -22.85 -0.41 -20.58
N ASN A 203 -22.71 -0.04 -19.30
CA ASN A 203 -23.67 0.82 -18.60
C ASN A 203 -23.52 2.33 -18.86
N ILE A 204 -22.56 2.76 -19.70
CA ILE A 204 -22.32 4.19 -20.01
C ILE A 204 -22.77 4.54 -21.45
N LEU A 205 -23.47 3.65 -22.15
CA LEU A 205 -24.15 4.06 -23.39
C LEU A 205 -25.26 5.05 -23.01
N PRO A 206 -25.23 6.32 -23.49
CA PRO A 206 -26.36 7.20 -23.34
C PRO A 206 -27.53 6.51 -24.04
N SER A 207 -28.61 6.27 -23.30
CA SER A 207 -29.87 5.87 -23.91
C SER A 207 -30.19 6.92 -24.97
N PHE A 208 -30.04 6.55 -26.24
CA PHE A 208 -30.65 7.29 -27.34
C PHE A 208 -32.16 7.16 -27.13
N GLN A 209 -32.73 8.08 -26.35
CA GLN A 209 -34.16 8.27 -26.34
C GLN A 209 -34.54 8.69 -27.76
N PRO A 210 -35.45 7.96 -28.43
CA PRO A 210 -35.99 8.45 -29.69
C PRO A 210 -36.62 9.83 -29.44
N PRO A 211 -36.42 10.81 -30.33
CA PRO A 211 -36.96 12.15 -30.15
C PRO A 211 -38.49 12.04 -30.05
N VAL A 212 -39.01 12.38 -28.88
CA VAL A 212 -40.46 12.50 -28.68
C VAL A 212 -40.91 13.70 -29.51
N PRO A 213 -41.85 13.56 -30.46
CA PRO A 213 -42.36 14.69 -31.21
C PRO A 213 -43.03 15.67 -30.25
N GLN A 214 -42.46 16.88 -30.15
CA GLN A 214 -43.05 17.99 -29.42
C GLN A 214 -44.29 18.47 -30.16
N TYR A 215 -45.47 18.08 -29.68
CA TYR A 215 -46.70 18.76 -30.03
C TYR A 215 -46.71 20.13 -29.34
N THR A 216 -46.70 21.18 -30.15
CA THR A 216 -46.88 22.58 -29.78
C THR A 216 -48.29 22.81 -29.24
N HIS A 217 -48.48 22.65 -27.94
CA HIS A 217 -49.65 23.20 -27.26
C HIS A 217 -49.40 24.64 -26.84
N ALA A 218 -50.00 25.57 -27.59
CA ALA A 218 -50.22 26.93 -27.16
C ALA A 218 -51.23 26.92 -26.00
N HIS A 219 -50.80 27.29 -24.80
CA HIS A 219 -51.70 27.63 -23.71
C HIS A 219 -51.26 28.89 -22.97
N ALA A 220 -52.04 29.94 -23.24
CA ALA A 220 -52.50 31.02 -22.37
C ALA A 220 -51.75 31.28 -21.05
N GLN A 221 -51.15 32.48 -20.99
CA GLN A 221 -50.78 33.19 -19.78
C GLN A 221 -51.97 33.32 -18.80
N LYS A 222 -51.69 33.07 -17.51
CA LYS A 222 -52.39 33.69 -16.39
C LYS A 222 -51.35 34.16 -15.35
N PRO A 223 -51.42 35.40 -14.86
CA PRO A 223 -50.54 35.91 -13.81
C PRO A 223 -51.14 35.65 -12.43
N GLN A 224 -50.27 35.51 -11.42
CA GLN A 224 -50.37 36.01 -10.03
C GLN A 224 -49.86 35.00 -8.98
N GLY A 225 -49.13 35.55 -7.99
CA GLY A 225 -49.00 34.96 -6.66
C GLY A 225 -47.58 34.89 -6.11
N GLN A 226 -46.99 36.03 -5.72
CA GLN A 226 -45.89 36.06 -4.76
C GLN A 226 -46.34 35.48 -3.41
N VAL A 227 -45.59 34.54 -2.84
CA VAL A 227 -45.48 34.42 -1.38
C VAL A 227 -44.03 34.06 -1.03
N HIS A 228 -43.38 35.02 -0.38
CA HIS A 228 -42.05 34.91 0.20
C HIS A 228 -42.22 34.33 1.61
N LEU A 229 -41.65 33.17 1.91
CA LEU A 229 -41.51 32.68 3.28
C LEU A 229 -40.07 32.29 3.55
N GLN A 230 -39.42 33.19 4.27
CA GLN A 230 -38.12 33.09 4.90
C GLN A 230 -38.28 32.45 6.29
N PRO A 231 -37.58 31.37 6.63
CA PRO A 231 -37.47 30.95 8.02
C PRO A 231 -36.27 31.64 8.69
N GLN A 232 -36.57 32.29 9.82
CA GLN A 232 -35.66 33.02 10.69
C GLN A 232 -34.62 32.12 11.36
N ILE A 233 -33.43 32.70 11.53
CA ILE A 233 -32.37 32.28 12.43
C ILE A 233 -32.80 32.60 13.87
N VAL A 234 -32.78 31.61 14.75
CA VAL A 234 -32.97 31.81 16.19
C VAL A 234 -31.65 31.52 16.92
N HIS A 235 -31.07 32.58 17.48
CA HIS A 235 -30.02 32.54 18.51
C HIS A 235 -30.65 32.42 19.90
N ILE A 236 -30.21 31.45 20.72
CA ILE A 236 -30.39 31.40 22.18
C ILE A 236 -29.08 30.81 22.74
N ALA A 237 -28.18 31.62 23.33
CA ALA A 237 -27.94 31.77 24.79
C ALA A 237 -27.97 30.42 25.55
N GLY A 238 -26.91 29.90 26.16
CA GLY A 238 -26.07 30.50 27.20
C GLY A 238 -26.27 29.74 28.53
N THR A 239 -25.17 29.43 29.22
CA THR A 239 -24.99 28.89 30.61
C THR A 239 -24.82 27.36 30.79
N PRO A 240 -24.22 26.88 31.90
CA PRO A 240 -22.80 27.04 32.31
C PRO A 240 -22.13 25.69 32.71
N PRO A 241 -20.81 25.65 32.97
CA PRO A 241 -20.09 24.41 33.32
C PRO A 241 -20.28 24.03 34.79
N SER A 242 -20.58 22.75 35.04
CA SER A 242 -20.59 22.18 36.39
C SER A 242 -19.17 21.98 36.92
N LYS A 243 -18.91 22.60 38.06
CA LYS A 243 -17.74 22.38 38.92
C LYS A 243 -17.99 21.12 39.76
N MET A 244 -17.02 20.21 39.84
CA MET A 244 -16.93 19.28 40.97
C MET A 244 -15.69 19.60 41.79
N ALA A 245 -15.91 19.56 43.10
CA ALA A 245 -15.08 20.09 44.15
C ALA A 245 -13.96 19.12 44.58
N PHE A 246 -12.90 19.75 45.10
CA PHE A 246 -11.83 19.14 45.89
C PHE A 246 -12.28 18.85 47.33
N HIS A 247 -11.78 17.75 47.91
CA HIS A 247 -11.41 17.58 49.32
C HIS A 247 -10.20 16.64 49.33
N GLY A 248 -8.99 17.08 49.74
CA GLY A 248 -8.48 17.03 51.12
C GLY A 248 -7.98 15.60 51.43
N SER A 249 -6.72 15.28 51.72
CA SER A 249 -5.78 15.91 52.65
C SER A 249 -4.37 15.29 52.54
N ASN A 250 -3.33 16.13 52.61
CA ASN A 250 -1.92 15.78 52.92
C ASN A 250 -1.71 15.67 54.45
N PRO A 251 -0.60 15.07 54.96
CA PRO A 251 0.57 15.87 55.42
C PRO A 251 1.94 15.12 55.22
N PRO A 252 3.13 15.59 55.71
CA PRO A 252 4.11 16.31 54.89
C PRO A 252 5.61 15.86 54.99
N ALA A 253 6.46 16.53 54.18
CA ALA A 253 7.90 16.89 54.38
C ALA A 253 8.98 16.13 53.54
N PRO A 254 10.23 16.65 53.41
CA PRO A 254 10.61 17.85 52.64
C PRO A 254 11.85 17.64 51.72
N GLY A 255 12.06 18.49 50.70
CA GLY A 255 13.36 18.54 50.00
C GLY A 255 13.42 19.30 48.66
N ALA A 256 13.72 20.61 48.75
CA ALA A 256 14.34 21.56 47.81
C ALA A 256 14.56 21.20 46.31
N GLY A 257 14.20 22.15 45.42
CA GLY A 257 14.76 22.28 44.07
C GLY A 257 13.94 23.20 43.16
N GLN A 258 14.59 24.16 42.50
CA GLN A 258 14.01 25.38 41.94
C GLN A 258 13.38 25.31 40.54
N ILE A 259 12.42 26.22 40.38
CA ILE A 259 11.72 26.82 39.23
C ILE A 259 12.59 27.09 37.98
N LEU A 260 12.09 26.68 36.80
CA LEU A 260 12.20 27.49 35.57
C LEU A 260 11.01 27.24 34.65
N THR A 261 10.20 28.28 34.49
CA THR A 261 8.97 28.37 33.72
C THR A 261 9.28 28.73 32.27
N GLN A 262 8.87 27.92 31.29
CA GLN A 262 8.66 28.37 29.90
C GLN A 262 7.37 27.79 29.34
N GLN A 263 6.69 28.66 28.57
CA GLN A 263 5.29 28.61 28.14
C GLN A 263 4.99 27.55 27.07
N PRO A 264 3.75 27.04 26.98
CA PRO A 264 3.31 26.28 25.81
C PRO A 264 2.80 27.21 24.70
N LEU A 265 3.44 27.14 23.53
CA LEU A 265 2.95 27.70 22.27
C LEU A 265 1.74 26.89 21.78
N GLN A 266 0.59 27.56 21.73
CA GLN A 266 -0.61 27.07 21.08
C GLN A 266 -0.44 27.15 19.56
N ASN A 267 -0.34 26.00 18.88
CA ASN A 267 -0.39 25.94 17.43
C ASN A 267 -1.82 25.62 16.96
N THR A 268 -2.44 26.64 16.38
CA THR A 268 -3.75 26.62 15.74
C THR A 268 -3.69 25.81 14.44
N VAL A 269 -4.48 24.73 14.38
CA VAL A 269 -4.68 23.90 13.19
C VAL A 269 -5.45 24.71 12.13
N ARG A 270 -4.81 25.00 10.99
CA ARG A 270 -5.51 25.48 9.78
C ARG A 270 -5.93 24.27 8.93
N ASN A 271 -7.24 24.07 8.83
CA ASN A 271 -7.85 23.23 7.80
C ASN A 271 -7.68 23.91 6.43
N ALA A 272 -6.85 23.34 5.57
CA ALA A 272 -6.76 23.71 4.16
C ALA A 272 -7.46 22.63 3.33
N SER A 273 -8.65 22.93 2.81
CA SER A 273 -9.33 22.12 1.80
C SER A 273 -8.75 22.45 0.42
N LEU A 274 -8.10 21.48 -0.22
CA LEU A 274 -7.68 21.56 -1.62
C LEU A 274 -8.80 21.08 -2.55
N PRO A 275 -9.14 21.82 -3.62
CA PRO A 275 -10.03 21.33 -4.67
C PRO A 275 -9.27 20.40 -5.63
N SER A 276 -9.71 19.15 -5.73
CA SER A 276 -9.26 18.20 -6.75
C SER A 276 -9.97 18.48 -8.07
N LYS A 277 -9.20 18.83 -9.11
CA LYS A 277 -9.60 18.72 -10.51
C LYS A 277 -8.43 18.13 -11.28
N ALA A 278 -8.48 16.83 -11.56
CA ALA A 278 -7.62 16.20 -12.54
C ALA A 278 -8.35 16.13 -13.89
N PRO A 279 -7.68 16.43 -15.02
CA PRO A 279 -8.27 16.36 -16.35
C PRO A 279 -8.45 14.89 -16.79
N TYR A 280 -9.61 14.62 -17.40
CA TYR A 280 -9.91 13.37 -18.09
C TYR A 280 -9.00 13.23 -19.32
N HIS A 281 -8.13 12.23 -19.32
CA HIS A 281 -7.51 11.73 -20.54
C HIS A 281 -8.11 10.37 -20.89
N SER A 282 -8.54 10.26 -22.14
CA SER A 282 -9.11 9.09 -22.79
C SER A 282 -8.24 7.84 -22.56
N ILE A 283 -8.83 6.81 -21.98
CA ILE A 283 -8.21 5.49 -21.81
C ILE A 283 -8.26 4.78 -23.17
N SER A 284 -7.13 4.73 -23.88
CA SER A 284 -6.93 3.75 -24.95
C SER A 284 -6.76 2.37 -24.33
N GLN A 285 -7.54 1.41 -24.81
CA GLN A 285 -7.42 -0.01 -24.48
C GLN A 285 -6.02 -0.52 -24.88
N MET A 286 -5.25 -1.03 -23.91
CA MET A 286 -4.02 -1.77 -24.16
C MET A 286 -4.03 -3.09 -23.36
N PRO A 287 -3.52 -4.19 -23.95
CA PRO A 287 -3.65 -5.53 -23.41
C PRO A 287 -2.78 -5.77 -22.17
N VAL A 288 -3.16 -6.77 -21.38
CA VAL A 288 -2.31 -7.38 -20.34
C VAL A 288 -1.10 -8.01 -21.03
N GLU A 289 0.08 -7.37 -20.92
CA GLU A 289 1.33 -7.92 -21.44
C GLU A 289 2.03 -8.75 -20.36
N LEU A 290 2.03 -10.07 -20.55
CA LEU A 290 2.98 -10.97 -19.88
C LEU A 290 4.40 -10.64 -20.37
N PRO A 291 5.38 -10.39 -19.50
CA PRO A 291 6.77 -10.37 -19.93
C PRO A 291 7.21 -11.81 -20.19
N GLY A 292 7.05 -12.30 -21.43
CA GLY A 292 7.36 -13.71 -21.70
C GLY A 292 7.11 -14.25 -23.10
N ASP A 293 7.31 -13.51 -24.17
CA ASP A 293 7.51 -14.11 -25.51
C ASP A 293 8.96 -13.89 -25.97
N MET A 294 9.88 -14.62 -25.34
CA MET A 294 11.14 -14.97 -25.99
C MET A 294 10.97 -16.33 -26.65
N VAL A 295 10.63 -16.30 -27.93
CA VAL A 295 10.69 -17.45 -28.84
C VAL A 295 12.08 -18.09 -28.70
N PRO A 296 12.21 -19.38 -28.32
CA PRO A 296 13.49 -20.05 -28.34
C PRO A 296 13.95 -20.18 -29.81
N PRO A 297 15.24 -19.92 -30.13
CA PRO A 297 15.76 -20.15 -31.47
C PRO A 297 15.66 -21.65 -31.81
N PRO A 298 15.42 -22.02 -33.08
CA PRO A 298 15.30 -23.41 -33.48
C PRO A 298 16.58 -24.18 -33.16
N SER A 299 16.39 -25.30 -32.46
CA SER A 299 17.41 -26.28 -32.15
C SER A 299 18.09 -26.76 -33.44
N ARG A 300 19.40 -26.53 -33.54
CA ARG A 300 20.23 -27.16 -34.59
C ARG A 300 20.38 -28.65 -34.27
N PRO A 301 20.34 -29.54 -35.27
CA PRO A 301 20.56 -30.96 -35.06
C PRO A 301 22.00 -31.21 -34.62
N VAL A 302 22.15 -31.96 -33.53
CA VAL A 302 23.43 -32.45 -33.03
C VAL A 302 23.88 -33.61 -33.90
N THR A 303 24.95 -33.39 -34.67
CA THR A 303 25.69 -34.47 -35.33
C THR A 303 26.52 -35.19 -34.28
N VAL A 304 26.20 -36.45 -34.03
CA VAL A 304 27.00 -37.39 -33.26
C VAL A 304 28.29 -37.69 -34.03
N GLN A 305 29.43 -37.29 -33.50
CA GLN A 305 30.73 -37.87 -33.90
C GLN A 305 31.37 -38.54 -32.69
N LEU A 306 31.36 -39.87 -32.78
CA LEU A 306 32.03 -40.85 -31.95
C LEU A 306 33.53 -40.85 -32.32
N ALA A 307 34.41 -40.65 -31.34
CA ALA A 307 35.82 -40.98 -31.48
C ALA A 307 36.40 -41.42 -30.13
N ASP A 308 36.76 -42.70 -30.09
CA ASP A 308 37.57 -43.37 -29.09
C ASP A 308 38.95 -42.72 -28.92
N HIS A 309 39.47 -42.70 -27.67
CA HIS A 309 40.74 -43.33 -27.24
C HIS A 309 41.31 -42.77 -25.89
N PRO A 310 42.26 -43.47 -25.22
CA PRO A 310 42.09 -43.91 -23.84
C PRO A 310 42.96 -43.23 -22.77
N ALA A 311 42.54 -43.47 -21.52
CA ALA A 311 43.31 -43.71 -20.30
C ALA A 311 44.64 -42.96 -20.05
N LYS A 312 44.68 -42.19 -18.96
CA LYS A 312 45.81 -42.19 -18.02
C LYS A 312 45.35 -41.91 -16.59
N ARG A 313 45.56 -42.91 -15.73
CA ARG A 313 45.59 -42.81 -14.27
C ARG A 313 46.65 -41.79 -13.85
N GLN A 314 46.36 -40.99 -12.83
CA GLN A 314 47.30 -40.74 -11.73
C GLN A 314 46.51 -40.34 -10.47
N SER A 315 46.62 -41.19 -9.45
CA SER A 315 46.32 -40.86 -8.05
C SER A 315 47.36 -39.87 -7.53
N PHE A 316 47.01 -39.04 -6.55
CA PHE A 316 47.81 -38.92 -5.32
C PHE A 316 46.98 -38.26 -4.20
N LEU A 317 46.81 -39.02 -3.12
CA LEU A 317 46.47 -38.57 -1.77
C LEU A 317 47.77 -38.14 -1.07
N SER A 318 47.80 -36.96 -0.44
CA SER A 318 48.56 -36.66 0.79
C SER A 318 48.25 -35.23 1.23
N LYS A 319 47.49 -35.02 2.32
CA LYS A 319 47.93 -34.91 3.74
C LYS A 319 48.49 -33.53 4.14
N LEU A 320 47.86 -32.99 5.20
CA LEU A 320 48.36 -32.04 6.24
C LEU A 320 48.62 -30.60 5.74
N PHE A 321 48.11 -29.52 6.35
CA PHE A 321 47.71 -29.20 7.72
C PHE A 321 46.35 -28.49 7.77
#